data_AF-A0A6P1IH40-F1
#
_entry.id   AF-A0A6P1IH40-F1
#
_cell.length_a   1.000
_cell.length_b   1.000
_cell.length_c   1.000
_cell.angle_alpha   90.00
_cell.angle_beta   90.00
_cell.angle_gamma   90.00
#
_symmetry.space_group_name_H-M   'P 1'
#
loop_
_entity.id
_entity.type
_entity.pdbx_description
1 polymer ?
#
loop_
_entity_poly.entity_id
_entity_poly.type
_entity_poly.pdbx_seq_one_letter_code
_entity_poly.pdbx_strand_id
1 'polypeptide(L)'
;MFFVSDSQTQRHDRIRSFLTDESATIAVILAAIDFEWSVRRAILALGSSPTKHIREVVFAGFHGGYANYADAWKQEVAVWLRQSLAQAIPHWSRLANKQDGAVRLRGQIVHGAQVSVSADFARPRVEDWLAASTLLEALAKQHKTSLYKRIVRRTPRKTA
;
A
#
# COMPACT_ATOMS: atom_id res chain seq x y z
N MET A 1 4.13 -2.50 -14.06
CA MET A 1 5.06 -1.53 -13.43
C MET A 1 4.54 -0.13 -13.75
N PHE A 2 4.38 0.75 -12.76
CA PHE A 2 3.82 2.10 -12.97
C PHE A 2 4.92 3.12 -13.26
N PHE A 3 4.64 4.09 -14.11
CA PHE A 3 5.59 5.16 -14.38
C PHE A 3 5.64 6.13 -13.20
N VAL A 4 6.79 6.78 -13.05
CA VAL A 4 7.00 7.83 -12.04
C VAL A 4 6.06 9.02 -12.26
N SER A 5 5.66 9.25 -13.52
CA SER A 5 4.72 10.30 -13.94
C SER A 5 3.25 9.95 -13.77
N ASP A 6 2.90 8.68 -13.55
CA ASP A 6 1.49 8.27 -13.46
C ASP A 6 0.84 8.87 -12.20
N SER A 7 -0.31 9.51 -12.37
CA SER A 7 -1.21 9.88 -11.28
C SER A 7 -1.85 8.63 -10.64
N GLN A 8 -2.39 8.78 -9.42
CA GLN A 8 -3.14 7.71 -8.75
C GLN A 8 -4.27 7.16 -9.63
N THR A 9 -5.09 8.06 -10.19
CA THR A 9 -6.23 7.70 -11.03
C THR A 9 -5.80 6.88 -12.24
N GLN A 10 -4.76 7.32 -12.97
CA GLN A 10 -4.24 6.58 -14.12
C GLN A 10 -3.76 5.17 -13.76
N ARG A 11 -3.11 5.01 -12.60
CA ARG A 11 -2.70 3.66 -12.13
C ARG A 11 -3.91 2.81 -11.80
N HIS A 12 -4.87 3.35 -11.07
CA HIS A 12 -6.06 2.62 -10.64
C HIS A 12 -6.92 2.19 -11.83
N ASP A 13 -7.11 3.07 -12.81
CA ASP A 13 -7.84 2.75 -14.04
C ASP A 13 -7.13 1.66 -14.85
N ARG A 14 -5.80 1.74 -14.95
CA ARG A 14 -5.00 0.70 -15.59
C ARG A 14 -5.04 -0.64 -14.84
N ILE A 15 -5.13 -0.65 -13.52
CA ILE A 15 -5.30 -1.90 -12.75
C ILE A 15 -6.69 -2.48 -13.03
N ARG A 16 -7.72 -1.64 -12.98
CA ARG A 16 -9.10 -2.05 -13.25
C ARG A 16 -9.31 -2.56 -14.68
N SER A 17 -8.55 -2.09 -15.66
CA SER A 17 -8.65 -2.60 -17.03
C SER A 17 -8.26 -4.07 -17.16
N PHE A 18 -7.57 -4.66 -16.17
CA PHE A 18 -7.27 -6.09 -16.10
C PHE A 18 -8.32 -6.90 -15.31
N LEU A 19 -9.43 -6.29 -14.86
CA LEU A 19 -10.52 -7.01 -14.21
C LEU A 19 -11.43 -7.70 -15.24
N THR A 20 -10.84 -8.59 -16.02
CA THR A 20 -11.50 -9.52 -16.94
C THR A 20 -11.16 -10.96 -16.53
N ASP A 21 -11.97 -11.95 -16.89
CA ASP A 21 -11.72 -13.34 -16.48
C ASP A 21 -10.37 -13.88 -16.98
N GLU A 22 -9.88 -13.39 -18.11
CA GLU A 22 -8.60 -13.77 -18.69
C GLU A 22 -7.39 -13.13 -17.98
N SER A 23 -7.58 -12.01 -17.26
CA SER A 23 -6.49 -11.20 -16.73
C SER A 23 -6.63 -10.78 -15.27
N ALA A 24 -7.66 -11.26 -14.56
CA ALA A 24 -7.95 -10.86 -13.18
C ALA A 24 -6.80 -11.14 -12.20
N THR A 25 -5.99 -12.19 -12.42
CA THR A 25 -4.77 -12.44 -11.64
C THR A 25 -3.75 -11.31 -11.79
N ILE A 26 -3.62 -10.71 -12.99
CA ILE A 26 -2.78 -9.54 -13.23
C ILE A 26 -3.31 -8.33 -12.43
N ALA A 27 -4.63 -8.10 -12.45
CA ALA A 27 -5.24 -7.03 -11.66
C ALA A 27 -4.92 -7.16 -10.16
N VAL A 28 -5.04 -8.37 -9.60
CA VAL A 28 -4.73 -8.62 -8.19
C VAL A 28 -3.26 -8.31 -7.86
N ILE A 29 -2.32 -8.77 -8.69
CA ILE A 29 -0.89 -8.53 -8.48
C ILE A 29 -0.58 -7.04 -8.58
N LEU A 30 -1.09 -6.35 -9.60
CA LEU A 30 -0.83 -4.93 -9.79
C LEU A 30 -1.45 -4.07 -8.68
N ALA A 31 -2.64 -4.43 -8.19
CA ALA A 31 -3.29 -3.77 -7.06
C ALA A 31 -2.48 -3.92 -5.76
N ALA A 32 -1.96 -5.13 -5.49
CA ALA A 32 -1.08 -5.35 -4.34
C ALA A 32 0.22 -4.53 -4.45
N ILE A 33 0.83 -4.47 -5.63
CA ILE A 33 2.03 -3.64 -5.87
C ILE A 33 1.73 -2.16 -5.66
N ASP A 34 0.59 -1.64 -6.15
CA ASP A 34 0.19 -0.24 -5.94
C ASP A 34 0.03 0.07 -4.45
N PHE A 35 -0.60 -0.83 -3.69
CA PHE A 35 -0.76 -0.67 -2.26
C PHE A 35 0.59 -0.72 -1.51
N GLU A 36 1.42 -1.73 -1.76
CA GLU A 36 2.73 -1.88 -1.11
C GLU A 36 3.63 -0.66 -1.39
N TRP A 37 3.57 -0.14 -2.61
CA TRP A 37 4.23 1.10 -2.99
C TRP A 37 3.65 2.30 -2.24
N SER A 38 2.33 2.42 -2.15
CA SER A 38 1.63 3.52 -1.48
C SER A 38 1.91 3.55 0.03
N VAL A 39 1.85 2.42 0.72
CA VAL A 39 2.12 2.36 2.17
C VAL A 39 3.57 2.67 2.50
N ARG A 40 4.55 2.16 1.73
CA ARG A 40 5.97 2.53 1.90
C ARG A 40 6.16 4.03 1.74
N ARG A 41 5.50 4.63 0.76
CA ARG A 41 5.63 6.07 0.50
C ARG A 41 4.90 6.90 1.54
N ALA A 42 3.78 6.42 2.07
CA ALA A 42 3.10 7.04 3.19
C ALA A 42 4.01 7.07 4.42
N ILE A 43 4.68 5.95 4.74
CA ILE A 43 5.67 5.91 5.83
C ILE A 43 6.83 6.88 5.55
N LEU A 44 7.34 6.99 4.32
CA LEU A 44 8.37 7.98 3.99
C LEU A 44 7.87 9.42 4.14
N ALA A 45 6.67 9.73 3.65
CA ALA A 45 6.11 11.08 3.65
C ALA A 45 5.71 11.54 5.05
N LEU A 46 5.07 10.65 5.81
CA LEU A 46 4.51 10.90 7.12
C LEU A 46 5.48 10.56 8.25
N GLY A 47 6.52 9.76 8.02
CA GLY A 47 7.44 9.34 9.08
C GLY A 47 8.09 10.49 9.86
N SER A 48 8.53 10.18 11.07
CA SER A 48 9.22 11.10 11.96
C SER A 48 10.70 11.23 11.60
N SER A 49 11.37 10.14 11.23
CA SER A 49 12.80 10.12 10.92
C SER A 49 13.12 10.69 9.54
N PRO A 50 14.37 11.09 9.22
CA PRO A 50 14.76 11.44 7.86
C PRO A 50 14.50 10.29 6.86
N THR A 51 14.13 10.62 5.63
CA THR A 51 13.81 9.60 4.59
C THR A 51 14.96 8.62 4.32
N LYS A 52 16.22 9.05 4.48
CA LYS A 52 17.40 8.16 4.36
C LYS A 52 17.38 7.10 5.47
N HIS A 53 17.18 7.51 6.72
CA HIS A 53 17.10 6.61 7.86
C HIS A 53 15.95 5.61 7.72
N ILE A 54 14.76 6.07 7.30
CA ILE A 54 13.62 5.16 7.09
C ILE A 54 13.97 4.08 6.04
N ARG A 55 14.64 4.46 4.94
CA ARG A 55 15.01 3.49 3.90
C ARG A 55 16.08 2.50 4.34
N GLU A 56 17.08 2.98 5.07
CA GLU A 56 18.27 2.19 5.40
C GLU A 56 18.13 1.41 6.71
N VAL A 57 17.27 1.86 7.62
CA VAL A 57 17.12 1.29 8.97
C VAL A 57 15.72 0.72 9.17
N VAL A 58 14.67 1.54 9.00
CA VAL A 58 13.29 1.08 9.26
C VAL A 58 12.84 0.02 8.25
N PHE A 59 13.22 0.18 6.99
CA PHE A 59 12.97 -0.82 5.94
C PHE A 59 14.07 -1.87 5.81
N ALA A 60 15.10 -1.83 6.67
CA ALA A 60 16.12 -2.86 6.69
C ALA A 60 15.47 -4.23 7.00
N GLY A 61 15.80 -5.26 6.23
CA GLY A 61 15.23 -6.59 6.45
C GLY A 61 13.76 -6.75 6.03
N PHE A 62 13.16 -5.78 5.32
CA PHE A 62 11.85 -6.00 4.71
C PHE A 62 11.96 -7.02 3.57
N HIS A 63 11.73 -8.29 3.88
CA HIS A 63 11.72 -9.39 2.91
C HIS A 63 10.31 -9.73 2.38
N GLY A 64 9.38 -8.79 2.51
CA GLY A 64 7.95 -8.97 2.19
C GLY A 64 7.08 -9.10 3.45
N GLY A 65 5.77 -9.11 3.27
CA GLY A 65 4.81 -9.30 4.36
C GLY A 65 4.23 -8.00 4.93
N TYR A 66 2.93 -8.04 5.21
CA TYR A 66 2.13 -6.86 5.57
C TYR A 66 2.28 -6.43 7.03
N ALA A 67 2.71 -7.34 7.91
CA ALA A 67 3.02 -7.04 9.31
C ALA A 67 4.14 -6.00 9.42
N ASN A 68 5.18 -6.13 8.59
CA ASN A 68 6.30 -5.18 8.53
C ASN A 68 5.83 -3.74 8.27
N TYR A 69 4.81 -3.55 7.41
CA TYR A 69 4.24 -2.21 7.18
C TYR A 69 3.54 -1.65 8.42
N ALA A 70 2.83 -2.49 9.18
CA ALA A 70 2.19 -2.05 10.42
C ALA A 70 3.23 -1.68 11.49
N ASP A 71 4.33 -2.43 11.60
CA ASP A 71 5.41 -2.15 12.54
C ASP A 71 6.17 -0.87 12.18
N ALA A 72 6.55 -0.69 10.91
CA ALA A 72 7.16 0.55 10.46
C ALA A 72 6.21 1.76 10.60
N TRP A 73 4.90 1.57 10.37
CA TRP A 73 3.92 2.60 10.65
C TRP A 73 3.87 2.96 12.14
N LYS A 74 3.89 1.96 13.02
CA LYS A 74 3.90 2.16 14.47
C LYS A 74 5.12 2.96 14.91
N GLN A 75 6.30 2.63 14.38
CA GLN A 75 7.57 3.29 14.69
C GLN A 75 7.62 4.74 14.18
N GLU A 76 7.24 4.97 12.93
CA GLU A 76 7.52 6.23 12.24
C GLU A 76 6.33 7.19 12.18
N VAL A 77 5.11 6.67 12.18
CA VAL A 77 3.92 7.46 11.85
C VAL A 77 2.96 7.55 13.04
N ALA A 78 2.66 6.43 13.70
CA ALA A 78 1.60 6.35 14.69
C ALA A 78 1.86 7.23 15.91
N VAL A 79 3.11 7.40 16.34
CA VAL A 79 3.45 8.18 17.54
C VAL A 79 2.98 9.63 17.43
N TRP A 80 3.19 10.27 16.28
CA TRP A 80 2.87 11.69 16.11
C TRP A 80 1.50 11.92 15.47
N LEU A 81 1.00 10.99 14.65
CA LEU A 81 -0.38 11.05 14.14
C LEU A 81 -1.43 10.53 15.11
N ARG A 82 -1.01 9.82 16.17
CA ARG A 82 -1.89 9.10 17.11
C ARG A 82 -2.88 8.17 16.38
N GLN A 83 -2.43 7.62 15.25
CA GLN A 83 -3.25 6.80 14.35
C GLN A 83 -2.45 5.59 13.88
N SER A 84 -2.96 4.38 14.16
CA SER A 84 -2.43 3.13 13.63
C SER A 84 -2.74 2.96 12.14
N LEU A 85 -2.04 2.04 11.46
CA LEU A 85 -2.28 1.75 10.05
C LEU A 85 -3.73 1.24 9.82
N ALA A 86 -4.26 0.42 10.73
CA ALA A 86 -5.63 -0.07 10.67
C ALA A 86 -6.68 1.05 10.88
N GLN A 87 -6.34 2.11 11.61
CA GLN A 87 -7.20 3.29 11.70
C GLN A 87 -7.07 4.20 10.46
N ALA A 88 -5.93 4.20 9.78
CA ALA A 88 -5.73 4.91 8.51
C ALA A 88 -6.42 4.21 7.34
N ILE A 89 -6.62 2.90 7.42
CA ILE A 89 -7.30 2.06 6.43
C ILE A 89 -8.42 1.31 7.15
N PRO A 90 -9.64 1.88 7.27
CA PRO A 90 -10.71 1.29 8.09
C PRO A 90 -11.09 -0.14 7.69
N HIS A 91 -10.89 -0.52 6.42
CA HIS A 91 -11.12 -1.87 5.90
C HIS A 91 -9.88 -2.78 5.95
N TRP A 92 -8.89 -2.46 6.78
CA TRP A 92 -7.66 -3.26 6.94
C TRP A 92 -7.92 -4.73 7.23
N SER A 93 -8.97 -5.03 8.02
CA SER A 93 -9.37 -6.40 8.34
C SER A 93 -9.73 -7.21 7.11
N ARG A 94 -10.37 -6.61 6.08
CA ARG A 94 -10.69 -7.28 4.81
C ARG A 94 -9.45 -7.53 3.95
N LEU A 95 -8.51 -6.60 3.95
CA LEU A 95 -7.23 -6.75 3.26
C LEU A 95 -6.39 -7.88 3.86
N ALA A 96 -6.18 -7.81 5.18
CA ALA A 96 -5.29 -8.70 5.93
C ALA A 96 -5.96 -10.00 6.41
N ASN A 97 -7.22 -10.25 6.03
CA ASN A 97 -7.95 -11.47 6.40
C ASN A 97 -7.18 -12.72 5.94
N LYS A 98 -6.91 -13.64 6.87
CA LYS A 98 -6.13 -14.87 6.62
C LYS A 98 -6.92 -15.95 5.90
N GLN A 99 -8.24 -15.87 5.83
CA GLN A 99 -9.12 -16.86 5.23
C GLN A 99 -9.36 -16.54 3.75
N ASP A 100 -9.69 -15.29 3.43
CA ASP A 100 -10.14 -14.89 2.09
C ASP A 100 -9.70 -13.48 1.66
N GLY A 101 -8.82 -12.84 2.43
CA GLY A 101 -8.39 -11.47 2.20
C GLY A 101 -7.52 -11.29 0.96
N ALA A 102 -7.37 -10.03 0.56
CA ALA A 102 -6.62 -9.66 -0.65
C ALA A 102 -5.13 -10.03 -0.56
N VAL A 103 -4.55 -10.00 0.65
CA VAL A 103 -3.18 -10.47 0.95
C VAL A 103 -3.01 -11.95 0.61
N ARG A 104 -3.97 -12.78 1.05
CA ARG A 104 -3.91 -14.22 0.86
C ARG A 104 -4.03 -14.58 -0.62
N LEU A 105 -4.99 -13.98 -1.33
CA LEU A 105 -5.16 -14.23 -2.76
C LEU A 105 -3.87 -13.91 -3.54
N ARG A 106 -3.24 -12.76 -3.27
CA ARG A 106 -1.94 -12.42 -3.87
C ARG A 106 -0.89 -13.48 -3.54
N GLY A 107 -0.82 -13.96 -2.30
CA GLY A 107 0.11 -15.02 -1.89
C GLY A 107 -0.11 -16.31 -2.68
N GLN A 108 -1.36 -16.76 -2.81
CA GLN A 108 -1.71 -17.96 -3.57
C GLN A 108 -1.33 -17.83 -5.05
N ILE A 109 -1.55 -16.66 -5.66
CA ILE A 109 -1.19 -16.41 -7.06
C ILE A 109 0.33 -16.42 -7.25
N VAL A 110 1.07 -15.66 -6.45
CA VAL A 110 2.54 -15.52 -6.61
C VAL A 110 3.28 -16.82 -6.31
N HIS A 111 2.73 -17.68 -5.44
CA HIS A 111 3.30 -18.99 -5.13
C HIS A 111 2.73 -20.12 -6.00
N GLY A 112 1.92 -19.81 -7.01
CA GLY A 112 1.40 -20.79 -7.98
C GLY A 112 0.33 -21.74 -7.42
N ALA A 113 -0.13 -21.54 -6.18
CA ALA A 113 -1.23 -22.32 -5.60
C ALA A 113 -2.59 -21.98 -6.23
N GLN A 114 -2.71 -20.80 -6.84
CA GLN A 114 -3.89 -20.39 -7.60
C GLN A 114 -3.46 -19.70 -8.90
N VAL A 115 -3.63 -20.38 -10.02
CA VAL A 115 -3.13 -19.92 -11.33
C VAL A 115 -4.12 -18.96 -12.02
N SER A 116 -5.42 -19.09 -11.73
CA SER A 116 -6.48 -18.25 -12.27
C SER A 116 -7.51 -17.87 -11.21
N VAL A 117 -8.24 -16.80 -11.49
CA VAL A 117 -9.31 -16.28 -10.64
C VAL A 117 -10.34 -15.58 -11.52
N SER A 118 -11.63 -15.73 -11.23
CA SER A 118 -12.65 -14.97 -11.97
C SER A 118 -12.58 -13.49 -11.65
N ALA A 119 -13.01 -12.65 -12.59
CA ALA A 119 -13.10 -11.21 -12.40
C ALA A 119 -13.98 -10.86 -11.18
N ASP A 120 -15.11 -11.56 -11.02
CA ASP A 120 -16.03 -11.33 -9.91
C ASP A 120 -15.41 -11.64 -8.55
N PHE A 121 -14.62 -12.70 -8.44
CA PHE A 121 -13.92 -13.03 -7.20
C PHE A 121 -12.76 -12.05 -6.93
N ALA A 122 -12.06 -11.60 -7.97
CA ALA A 122 -10.93 -10.69 -7.84
C ALA A 122 -11.35 -9.24 -7.52
N ARG A 123 -12.44 -8.77 -8.12
CA ARG A 123 -12.92 -7.38 -8.05
C ARG A 123 -12.97 -6.79 -6.63
N PRO A 124 -13.66 -7.40 -5.64
CA PRO A 124 -13.74 -6.81 -4.30
C PRO A 124 -12.36 -6.69 -3.63
N ARG A 125 -11.45 -7.63 -3.89
CA ARG A 125 -10.09 -7.65 -3.33
C ARG A 125 -9.18 -6.62 -3.98
N VAL A 126 -9.32 -6.44 -5.29
CA VAL A 126 -8.65 -5.36 -6.02
C VAL A 126 -9.12 -4.01 -5.51
N GLU A 127 -10.43 -3.79 -5.39
CA GLU A 127 -10.96 -2.51 -4.90
C GLU A 127 -10.58 -2.22 -3.44
N ASP A 128 -10.48 -3.23 -2.57
CA ASP A 128 -9.95 -3.02 -1.22
C ASP A 128 -8.49 -2.49 -1.25
N TRP A 129 -7.64 -2.98 -2.16
CA TRP A 129 -6.28 -2.45 -2.33
C TRP A 129 -6.27 -1.01 -2.82
N LEU A 130 -7.03 -0.72 -3.88
CA LEU A 130 -7.09 0.62 -4.48
C LEU A 130 -7.68 1.64 -3.50
N ALA A 131 -8.72 1.26 -2.75
CA ALA A 131 -9.29 2.08 -1.70
C ALA A 131 -8.26 2.39 -0.60
N ALA A 132 -7.45 1.41 -0.19
CA ALA A 132 -6.39 1.65 0.80
C ALA A 132 -5.30 2.59 0.29
N SER A 133 -4.83 2.44 -0.96
CA SER A 133 -3.92 3.41 -1.58
C SER A 133 -4.51 4.82 -1.63
N THR A 134 -5.81 4.93 -1.91
CA THR A 134 -6.55 6.22 -1.95
C THR A 134 -6.58 6.89 -0.58
N LEU A 135 -6.89 6.14 0.47
CA LEU A 135 -6.90 6.65 1.85
C LEU A 135 -5.51 7.13 2.30
N LEU A 136 -4.46 6.40 1.94
CA LEU A 136 -3.08 6.79 2.25
C LEU A 136 -2.66 8.08 1.53
N GLU A 137 -3.03 8.26 0.26
CA GLU A 137 -2.79 9.52 -0.46
C GLU A 137 -3.61 10.67 0.14
N ALA A 138 -4.87 10.43 0.51
CA ALA A 138 -5.71 11.44 1.14
C ALA A 138 -5.09 11.91 2.47
N LEU A 139 -4.62 10.97 3.31
CA LEU A 139 -3.93 11.28 4.55
C LEU A 139 -2.63 12.06 4.28
N ALA A 140 -1.83 11.65 3.28
CA ALA A 140 -0.64 12.40 2.88
C ALA A 140 -0.98 13.86 2.48
N LYS A 141 -2.05 14.06 1.71
CA LYS A 141 -2.54 15.39 1.31
C LYS A 141 -2.99 16.24 2.49
N GLN A 142 -3.67 15.66 3.49
CA GLN A 142 -4.04 16.36 4.73
C GLN A 142 -2.81 16.94 5.44
N HIS A 143 -1.66 16.28 5.33
CA HIS A 143 -0.38 16.74 5.86
C HIS A 143 0.49 17.50 4.84
N LYS A 144 -0.14 18.12 3.83
CA LYS A 144 0.50 18.99 2.82
C LYS A 144 1.61 18.31 2.01
N THR A 145 1.51 17.00 1.80
CA THR A 145 2.43 16.22 0.96
C THR A 145 1.64 15.34 -0.02
N SER A 146 2.32 14.63 -0.91
CA SER A 146 1.69 13.68 -1.84
C SER A 146 2.62 12.49 -2.07
N LEU A 147 2.02 11.30 -2.09
CA LEU A 147 2.70 10.06 -2.40
C LEU A 147 3.15 10.02 -3.87
N TYR A 148 2.50 10.75 -4.76
CA TYR A 148 2.82 10.75 -6.19
C TYR A 148 3.79 11.87 -6.61
N LYS A 149 4.37 12.58 -5.64
CA LYS A 149 5.44 13.58 -5.87
C LYS A 149 6.77 13.12 -5.27
N ARG A 150 7.87 13.81 -5.56
CA ARG A 150 9.17 13.51 -4.94
C ARG A 150 9.09 13.69 -3.42
N ILE A 151 9.35 12.61 -2.66
CA ILE A 151 9.40 12.63 -1.19
C ILE A 151 10.85 12.70 -0.74
N VAL A 152 11.25 13.85 -0.21
CA VAL A 152 12.56 14.07 0.40
C VAL A 152 12.36 14.83 1.71
N ARG A 153 12.70 14.17 2.82
CA ARG A 153 12.82 14.81 4.14
C ARG A 153 14.21 14.51 4.69
N ARG A 154 14.96 15.57 4.98
CA ARG A 154 16.36 15.50 5.45
C ARG A 154 16.50 15.65 6.96
N THR A 155 15.54 16.32 7.60
CA THR A 155 15.52 16.53 9.05
C THR A 155 14.39 15.72 9.69
N PRO A 156 14.52 15.31 10.96
CA PRO A 156 13.40 14.73 11.70
C PRO A 156 12.19 15.67 11.71
N ARG A 157 10.99 15.10 11.73
CA ARG A 157 9.75 15.83 11.96
C ARG A 157 9.76 16.32 13.41
N LYS A 158 9.46 17.59 13.63
CA LYS A 158 9.21 18.11 14.98
C LYS A 158 7.90 17.50 15.46
N THR A 159 7.97 16.56 16.39
CA THR A 159 6.80 16.03 17.10
C THR A 159 6.31 17.11 18.06
N ALA A 160 5.02 17.43 18.00
CA ALA A 160 4.38 18.35 18.93
C ALA A 160 4.26 17.73 20.33
#